data_AF-A0A7S3RTC0-F1
#
_entry.id   AF-A0A7S3RTC0-F1
#
_cell.length_a   1.000
_cell.length_b   1.000
_cell.length_c   1.000
_cell.angle_alpha   90.00
_cell.angle_beta   90.00
_cell.angle_gamma   90.00
#
_symmetry.space_group_name_H-M   'P 1'
#
loop_
_entity.id
_entity.type
_entity.pdbx_description
1 polymer ?
#
loop_
_entity_poly.entity_id
_entity_poly.type
_entity_poly.pdbx_seq_one_letter_code
_entity_poly.pdbx_strand_id
1 'polypeptide(L)'
;MVVLLCGLNDVKRASPWRTPIGFRHDLAELVGEIQGSCGAETTVVLPALPLHLAPVFSGQWPLLPLLSSFAGLWDEQKKRLSEREPPRICFVRSVEADSDLAAQNVEAAYWADDGIHPNDAGYKLWGEHIGRGVMRHLEERQRGLPSRPREVA
;
A
#
# COMPACT_ATOMS: atom_id res chain seq x y z
N MET A 1 -10.93 5.13 -9.63
CA MET A 1 -9.88 4.45 -8.80
C MET A 1 -9.23 5.51 -7.94
N VAL A 2 -8.93 5.19 -6.68
CA VAL A 2 -8.21 6.07 -5.75
C VAL A 2 -7.03 5.31 -5.16
N VAL A 3 -5.84 5.93 -5.11
CA VAL A 3 -4.67 5.36 -4.43
C VAL A 3 -4.49 6.08 -3.10
N LEU A 4 -4.55 5.35 -2.00
CA LEU A 4 -4.48 5.92 -0.65
C LEU A 4 -3.13 5.59 0.01
N LEU A 5 -2.26 6.60 0.08
CA LEU A 5 -0.97 6.50 0.76
C LEU A 5 -1.13 6.91 2.23
N CYS A 6 -1.16 5.93 3.15
CA CYS A 6 -1.33 6.18 4.59
C CYS A 6 -0.52 5.19 5.46
N GLY A 7 -0.20 5.57 6.69
CA GLY A 7 0.52 4.75 7.68
C GLY A 7 1.74 5.42 8.31
N LEU A 8 2.53 6.22 7.57
CA LEU A 8 3.75 6.85 8.14
C LEU A 8 3.43 7.85 9.26
N ASN A 9 2.45 8.73 9.05
CA ASN A 9 2.06 9.70 10.07
C ASN A 9 1.31 9.05 11.25
N ASP A 10 0.67 7.91 11.03
CA ASP A 10 0.06 7.11 12.08
C ASP A 10 1.12 6.52 13.02
N VAL A 11 2.29 6.13 12.50
CA VAL A 11 3.42 5.67 13.32
C VAL A 11 3.96 6.79 14.22
N LYS A 12 4.00 8.04 13.73
CA LYS A 12 4.41 9.21 14.54
C LYS A 12 3.46 9.48 15.72
N ARG A 13 2.22 8.97 15.66
CA ARG A 13 1.20 9.10 16.71
C ARG A 13 1.01 7.82 17.53
N ALA A 14 1.90 6.83 17.42
CA ALA A 14 1.78 5.52 18.06
C ALA A 14 1.92 5.50 19.60
N SER A 15 1.78 6.65 20.28
CA SER A 15 1.74 6.75 21.74
C SER A 15 0.67 7.76 22.19
N PRO A 16 -0.23 7.44 23.13
CA PRO A 16 -0.81 6.14 23.49
C PRO A 16 -2.10 5.78 22.70
N TRP A 17 -2.44 6.50 21.62
CA TRP A 17 -3.82 6.49 21.09
C TRP A 17 -4.06 5.71 19.78
N ARG A 18 -3.02 5.28 19.06
CA ARG A 18 -3.17 4.57 17.77
C ARG A 18 -2.88 3.09 17.91
N THR A 19 -3.88 2.25 17.67
CA THR A 19 -3.76 0.78 17.69
C THR A 19 -3.98 0.21 16.28
N PRO A 20 -3.51 -1.02 15.98
CA PRO A 20 -3.80 -1.64 14.68
C PRO A 20 -5.30 -1.75 14.39
N ILE A 21 -6.11 -2.05 15.41
CA ILE A 21 -7.56 -2.17 15.26
C ILE A 21 -8.18 -0.80 14.96
N GLY A 22 -7.78 0.25 15.69
CA GLY A 22 -8.23 1.61 15.43
C GLY A 22 -7.77 2.13 14.06
N PHE A 23 -6.56 1.76 13.63
CA PHE A 23 -6.09 2.05 12.27
C PHE A 23 -6.99 1.41 11.21
N ARG A 24 -7.32 0.12 11.37
CA ARG A 24 -8.19 -0.59 10.42
C ARG A 24 -9.61 -0.01 10.39
N HIS A 25 -10.15 0.40 11.54
CA HIS A 25 -11.48 1.01 11.62
C HIS A 25 -11.53 2.32 10.82
N ASP A 26 -10.64 3.26 11.14
CA ASP A 26 -10.59 4.56 10.46
C ASP A 26 -10.29 4.40 8.96
N LEU A 27 -9.45 3.42 8.60
CA LEU A 27 -9.17 3.10 7.21
C LEU A 27 -10.42 2.59 6.48
N ALA A 28 -11.22 1.73 7.11
CA ALA A 28 -12.46 1.22 6.53
C ALA A 28 -13.51 2.33 6.38
N GLU A 29 -13.62 3.22 7.38
CA GLU A 29 -14.50 4.39 7.32
C GLU A 29 -14.10 5.31 6.15
N LEU A 30 -12.82 5.66 6.03
CA LEU A 30 -12.32 6.47 4.93
C LEU A 30 -12.54 5.82 3.55
N VAL A 31 -12.33 4.50 3.44
CA VAL A 31 -12.64 3.76 2.20
C VAL A 31 -14.14 3.86 1.87
N GLY A 32 -15.01 3.69 2.87
CA GLY A 32 -16.46 3.83 2.72
C GLY A 32 -16.87 5.22 2.27
N GLU A 33 -16.28 6.28 2.84
CA GLU A 33 -16.52 7.67 2.43
C GLU A 33 -16.08 7.94 0.98
N ILE A 34 -14.91 7.43 0.60
CA ILE A 34 -14.40 7.53 -0.78
C ILE A 34 -15.37 6.86 -1.74
N GLN A 35 -15.83 5.64 -1.44
CA GLN A 35 -16.78 4.91 -2.28
C GLN A 35 -18.18 5.52 -2.28
N GLY A 36 -18.62 6.11 -1.16
CA GLY A 36 -19.87 6.87 -1.08
C GLY A 36 -19.85 8.11 -1.96
N SER A 37 -18.70 8.79 -2.02
CA SER A 37 -18.54 10.05 -2.77
C SER A 37 -18.22 9.84 -4.26
N CYS A 38 -17.39 8.84 -4.57
CA CYS A 38 -16.92 8.56 -5.93
C CYS A 38 -17.71 7.45 -6.64
N GLY A 39 -18.63 6.78 -5.93
CA GLY A 39 -19.41 5.65 -6.39
C GLY A 39 -18.89 4.30 -5.88
N ALA A 40 -19.81 3.41 -5.52
CA ALA A 40 -19.53 2.13 -4.86
C ALA A 40 -18.62 1.18 -5.66
N GLU A 41 -18.52 1.37 -6.97
CA GLU A 41 -17.65 0.59 -7.85
C GLU A 41 -16.19 1.12 -7.88
N THR A 42 -15.90 2.20 -7.16
CA THR A 42 -14.57 2.79 -7.08
C THR A 42 -13.61 1.82 -6.40
N THR A 43 -12.62 1.35 -7.17
CA THR A 43 -11.49 0.61 -6.61
C THR A 43 -10.61 1.54 -5.77
N VAL A 44 -10.37 1.18 -4.51
CA VAL A 44 -9.42 1.84 -3.62
C VAL A 44 -8.17 0.99 -3.49
N VAL A 45 -7.01 1.56 -3.82
CA VAL A 45 -5.71 0.90 -3.80
C VAL A 45 -4.98 1.29 -2.52
N LEU A 46 -4.56 0.27 -1.76
CA LEU A 46 -3.87 0.39 -0.48
C LEU A 46 -2.46 -0.20 -0.62
N PRO A 47 -1.45 0.59 -1.05
CA PRO A 47 -0.09 0.09 -1.10
C PRO A 47 0.52 -0.02 0.30
N ALA A 48 1.38 -1.02 0.47
CA ALA A 48 2.28 -1.17 1.59
C ALA A 48 3.31 -0.02 1.62
N LEU A 49 3.81 0.31 2.82
CA LEU A 49 4.79 1.36 3.02
C LEU A 49 6.12 0.77 3.53
N PRO A 50 7.16 0.68 2.68
CA PRO A 50 8.47 0.17 3.09
C PRO A 50 9.28 1.23 3.86
N LEU A 51 8.78 1.64 5.03
CA LEU A 51 9.36 2.76 5.79
C LEU A 51 10.80 2.51 6.22
N HIS A 52 11.17 1.26 6.45
CA HIS A 52 12.51 0.87 6.87
C HIS A 52 13.55 0.97 5.75
N LEU A 53 13.14 1.21 4.50
CA LEU A 53 14.07 1.49 3.40
C LEU A 53 14.54 2.95 3.37
N ALA A 54 13.92 3.85 4.14
CA ALA A 54 14.26 5.26 4.14
C ALA A 54 15.62 5.51 4.83
N PRO A 55 16.60 6.16 4.16
CA PRO A 55 17.94 6.39 4.68
C PRO A 55 18.00 7.11 6.03
N VAL A 56 17.00 7.95 6.33
CA VAL A 56 16.92 8.68 7.61
C VAL A 56 16.87 7.73 8.81
N PHE A 57 16.43 6.48 8.62
CA PHE A 57 16.38 5.47 9.67
C PHE A 57 17.55 4.49 9.63
N SER A 58 18.44 4.57 8.62
CA SER A 58 19.58 3.68 8.48
C SER A 58 20.52 3.79 9.68
N GLY A 59 20.90 2.63 10.23
CA GLY A 59 21.80 2.55 11.40
C GLY A 59 21.17 2.99 12.74
N GLN A 60 19.89 3.37 12.79
CA GLN A 60 19.25 3.80 14.03
C GLN A 60 18.72 2.61 14.84
N TRP A 61 19.56 2.03 15.69
CA TRP A 61 19.14 1.00 16.65
C TRP A 61 18.63 1.63 17.96
N PRO A 62 17.48 1.22 18.52
CA PRO A 62 16.54 0.18 18.05
C PRO A 62 15.35 0.74 17.24
N LEU A 63 15.41 2.00 16.78
CA LEU A 63 14.28 2.66 16.12
C LEU A 63 13.89 1.98 14.80
N LEU A 64 14.86 1.60 13.98
CA LEU A 64 14.65 0.98 12.68
C LEU A 64 13.79 -0.31 12.75
N PRO A 65 14.13 -1.34 13.54
CA PRO A 65 13.31 -2.55 13.63
C PRO A 65 11.93 -2.28 14.26
N LEU A 66 11.82 -1.29 15.16
CA LEU A 66 10.56 -0.90 15.75
C LEU A 66 9.62 -0.26 14.69
N LEU A 67 10.15 0.66 13.88
CA LEU A 67 9.40 1.29 12.78
C LEU A 67 8.98 0.26 11.73
N SER A 68 9.87 -0.66 11.36
CA SER A 68 9.56 -1.78 10.45
C SER A 68 8.42 -2.64 10.99
N SER A 69 8.45 -2.95 12.29
CA SER A 69 7.39 -3.71 12.97
C SER A 69 6.05 -2.98 12.91
N PHE A 70 6.01 -1.67 13.19
CA PHE A 70 4.79 -0.88 13.11
C PHE A 70 4.25 -0.74 11.68
N ALA A 71 5.14 -0.51 10.71
CA ALA A 71 4.77 -0.46 9.29
C ALA A 71 4.14 -1.78 8.85
N GLY A 72 4.75 -2.92 9.21
CA GLY A 72 4.22 -4.25 8.93
C GLY A 72 2.86 -4.49 9.57
N LEU A 73 2.64 -4.03 10.81
CA LEU A 73 1.33 -4.13 11.47
C LEU A 73 0.24 -3.35 10.71
N TRP A 74 0.56 -2.16 10.20
CA TRP A 74 -0.40 -1.33 9.45
C TRP A 74 -0.70 -1.93 8.08
N ASP A 75 0.33 -2.41 7.39
CA ASP A 75 0.19 -3.04 6.09
C ASP A 75 -0.60 -4.36 6.19
N GLU A 76 -0.44 -5.13 7.26
CA GLU A 76 -1.29 -6.28 7.55
C GLU A 76 -2.77 -5.88 7.74
N GLN A 77 -3.05 -4.71 8.32
CA GLN A 77 -4.43 -4.24 8.42
C GLN A 77 -5.01 -3.81 7.09
N LYS A 78 -4.22 -3.15 6.22
CA LYS A 78 -4.64 -2.84 4.84
C LYS A 78 -4.96 -4.11 4.06
N LYS A 79 -4.10 -5.13 4.18
CA LYS A 79 -4.32 -6.45 3.58
C LYS A 79 -5.61 -7.10 4.07
N ARG A 80 -5.82 -7.18 5.39
CA ARG A 80 -7.06 -7.74 5.98
C ARG A 80 -8.31 -7.01 5.53
N LEU A 81 -8.24 -5.68 5.38
CA LEU A 81 -9.36 -4.91 4.86
C LEU A 81 -9.65 -5.28 3.40
N SER A 82 -8.61 -5.44 2.57
CA SER A 82 -8.78 -5.87 1.18
C SER A 82 -9.39 -7.26 1.00
N GLU A 83 -9.10 -8.18 1.93
CA GLU A 83 -9.63 -9.55 1.91
C GLU A 83 -11.12 -9.63 2.32
N ARG A 84 -11.64 -8.62 3.05
CA ARG A 84 -13.05 -8.57 3.46
C ARG A 84 -13.97 -8.07 2.35
N GLU A 85 -13.47 -7.18 1.50
CA GLU A 85 -14.25 -6.55 0.44
C GLU A 85 -13.60 -6.70 -0.96
N PRO A 86 -13.28 -7.92 -1.40
CA PRO A 86 -12.93 -8.14 -2.80
C PRO A 86 -14.19 -7.91 -3.68
N PRO A 87 -14.08 -7.26 -4.85
CA PRO A 87 -12.87 -6.81 -5.55
C PRO A 87 -12.56 -5.31 -5.42
N ARG A 88 -13.22 -4.61 -4.49
CA ARG A 88 -13.26 -3.14 -4.45
C ARG A 88 -12.03 -2.52 -3.79
N ILE A 89 -11.32 -3.30 -2.99
CA ILE A 89 -10.10 -2.85 -2.31
C ILE A 89 -8.93 -3.68 -2.84
N CYS A 90 -7.90 -3.01 -3.35
CA CYS A 90 -6.70 -3.62 -3.90
C CYS A 90 -5.52 -3.36 -2.97
N PHE A 91 -5.04 -4.38 -2.26
CA PHE A 91 -3.80 -4.26 -1.48
C PHE A 91 -2.59 -4.57 -2.37
N VAL A 92 -1.64 -3.64 -2.43
CA VAL A 92 -0.36 -3.84 -3.13
C VAL A 92 0.75 -4.05 -2.10
N ARG A 93 1.43 -5.18 -2.18
CA ARG A 93 2.52 -5.56 -1.25
C ARG A 93 3.72 -4.61 -1.38
N SER A 94 4.64 -4.66 -0.40
CA SER A 94 5.89 -3.88 -0.44
C SER A 94 6.68 -4.18 -1.72
N VAL A 95 7.44 -3.20 -2.19
CA VAL A 95 8.38 -3.34 -3.32
C VAL A 95 9.40 -4.45 -3.08
N GLU A 96 9.76 -4.71 -1.83
CA GLU A 96 10.71 -5.76 -1.44
C GLU A 96 10.16 -7.18 -1.64
N ALA A 97 8.84 -7.32 -1.69
CA ALA A 97 8.21 -8.59 -2.02
C ALA A 97 8.29 -8.89 -3.53
N ASP A 98 8.75 -7.94 -4.34
CA ASP A 98 8.98 -8.08 -5.78
C ASP A 98 10.50 -8.26 -6.02
N SER A 99 10.90 -9.51 -6.29
CA SER A 99 12.32 -9.91 -6.38
C SER A 99 13.10 -9.13 -7.44
N ASP A 100 12.44 -8.71 -8.51
CA ASP A 100 13.07 -8.02 -9.64
C ASP A 100 13.41 -6.56 -9.30
N LEU A 101 12.69 -5.98 -8.34
CA LEU A 101 12.89 -4.61 -7.86
C LEU A 101 13.75 -4.57 -6.60
N ALA A 102 13.65 -5.60 -5.75
CA ALA A 102 14.48 -5.76 -4.56
C ALA A 102 15.99 -5.86 -4.89
N ALA A 103 16.34 -6.37 -6.07
CA ALA A 103 17.72 -6.49 -6.54
C ALA A 103 18.36 -5.14 -6.94
N GLN A 104 17.57 -4.07 -7.11
CA GLN A 104 18.08 -2.75 -7.48
C GLN A 104 18.49 -2.01 -6.21
N ASN A 105 19.77 -2.09 -5.85
CA ASN A 105 20.37 -1.54 -4.62
C ASN A 105 19.83 -0.11 -4.29
N VAL A 106 18.92 -0.02 -3.30
CA VAL A 106 17.95 1.10 -3.16
C VAL A 106 18.53 2.33 -2.45
N GLU A 107 19.70 2.24 -1.82
CA GLU A 107 20.01 3.10 -0.67
C GLU A 107 20.32 4.57 -0.97
N ALA A 108 20.78 4.95 -2.17
CA ALA A 108 21.10 6.35 -2.49
C ALA A 108 20.41 6.89 -3.75
N ALA A 109 20.13 6.05 -4.74
CA ALA A 109 19.65 6.51 -6.06
C ALA A 109 18.17 6.94 -6.07
N TYR A 110 17.39 6.54 -5.06
CA TYR A 110 15.92 6.67 -5.07
C TYR A 110 15.36 7.60 -4.01
N TRP A 111 16.22 8.21 -3.19
CA TRP A 111 15.81 9.10 -2.11
C TRP A 111 16.22 10.54 -2.41
N ALA A 112 15.44 11.49 -1.91
CA ALA A 112 15.82 12.88 -1.85
C ALA A 112 16.85 13.10 -0.72
N ASP A 113 17.44 14.29 -0.69
CA ASP A 113 18.49 14.65 0.27
C ASP A 113 18.05 14.57 1.74
N ASP A 114 16.75 14.63 2.01
CA ASP A 114 16.20 14.50 3.37
C ASP A 114 16.16 13.05 3.89
N GLY A 115 16.44 12.08 3.02
CA GLY A 115 16.50 10.65 3.38
C GLY A 115 15.17 10.04 3.80
N ILE A 116 14.02 10.71 3.58
CA ILE A 116 12.68 10.19 3.91
C ILE A 116 11.70 10.26 2.74
N HIS A 117 11.86 11.22 1.83
CA HIS A 117 11.05 11.29 0.63
C HIS A 117 11.76 10.62 -0.54
N PRO A 118 11.04 9.84 -1.37
CA PRO A 118 11.59 9.41 -2.65
C PRO A 118 11.95 10.62 -3.53
N ASN A 119 13.01 10.50 -4.34
CA ASN A 119 13.26 11.43 -5.45
C ASN A 119 12.45 11.02 -6.69
N ASP A 120 12.64 11.69 -7.83
CA ASP A 120 11.93 11.40 -9.07
C ASP A 120 12.06 9.94 -9.51
N ALA A 121 13.26 9.37 -9.42
CA ALA A 121 13.49 7.96 -9.75
C ALA A 121 12.78 7.03 -8.76
N GLY A 122 12.76 7.38 -7.47
CA GLY A 122 12.08 6.61 -6.42
C GLY A 122 10.55 6.63 -6.59
N TYR A 123 9.97 7.79 -6.88
CA TYR A 123 8.55 7.90 -7.19
C TYR A 123 8.17 7.13 -8.45
N LYS A 124 9.03 7.16 -9.49
CA LYS A 124 8.82 6.35 -10.70
C LYS A 124 8.82 4.86 -10.38
N LEU A 125 9.84 4.37 -9.68
CA LEU A 125 9.95 2.97 -9.28
C LEU A 125 8.72 2.51 -8.47
N TRP A 126 8.33 3.31 -7.47
CA TRP A 126 7.20 2.99 -6.61
C TRP A 126 5.87 3.04 -7.36
N GLY A 127 5.67 4.04 -8.22
CA GLY A 127 4.49 4.16 -9.07
C GLY A 127 4.33 2.99 -10.03
N GLU A 128 5.41 2.56 -10.68
CA GLU A 128 5.41 1.38 -11.55
C GLU A 128 5.09 0.09 -10.78
N HIS A 129 5.65 -0.07 -9.57
CA HIS A 129 5.33 -1.19 -8.69
C HIS A 129 3.85 -1.24 -8.30
N ILE A 130 3.29 -0.09 -7.90
CA ILE A 130 1.86 0.04 -7.60
C ILE A 130 1.03 -0.31 -8.83
N GLY A 131 1.39 0.23 -10.00
CA GLY A 131 0.72 -0.06 -11.26
C GLY A 131 0.69 -1.55 -11.59
N ARG A 132 1.83 -2.26 -11.47
CA ARG A 132 1.90 -3.72 -11.65
C ARG A 132 0.99 -4.46 -10.65
N GLY A 133 0.96 -4.03 -9.40
CA GLY A 133 0.06 -4.57 -8.38
C GLY A 133 -1.42 -4.43 -8.74
N VAL A 134 -1.81 -3.24 -9.21
CA VAL A 134 -3.19 -2.96 -9.66
C VAL A 134 -3.56 -3.82 -10.86
N MET A 135 -2.67 -3.95 -11.85
CA MET A 135 -2.94 -4.78 -13.04
C MET A 135 -3.20 -6.24 -12.68
N ARG A 136 -2.38 -6.83 -11.80
CA ARG A 136 -2.62 -8.21 -11.30
C ARG A 136 -3.99 -8.36 -10.65
N HIS A 137 -4.37 -7.41 -9.79
CA HIS A 137 -5.68 -7.40 -9.13
C HIS A 137 -6.83 -7.32 -10.13
N LEU A 138 -6.72 -6.48 -11.16
CA LEU A 138 -7.74 -6.34 -12.19
C LEU A 138 -7.87 -7.60 -13.06
N GLU A 139 -6.76 -8.25 -13.40
CA GLU A 139 -6.78 -9.52 -14.13
C GLU A 139 -7.41 -10.65 -13.33
N GLU A 140 -7.09 -10.77 -12.04
CA GLU A 140 -7.70 -11.75 -11.13
C GLU A 140 -9.21 -11.54 -11.04
N ARG A 141 -9.65 -10.28 -10.93
CA ARG A 141 -11.07 -9.92 -10.96
C ARG A 141 -11.74 -10.31 -12.28
N GLN A 142 -11.10 -10.09 -13.42
CA GLN A 142 -11.64 -10.48 -14.72
C GLN A 142 -11.76 -12.00 -14.87
N ARG A 143 -10.77 -12.77 -14.38
CA ARG A 143 -10.80 -14.24 -14.41
C ARG A 143 -11.87 -14.84 -13.50
N GLY A 144 -12.20 -14.16 -12.40
CA GLY A 144 -13.24 -14.58 -11.45
C GLY A 144 -14.68 -14.26 -11.86
N LEU A 145 -14.89 -13.47 -12.93
CA LEU A 145 -16.23 -13.17 -13.44
C LEU A 145 -16.73 -14.30 -14.35
N PRO A 146 -17.99 -14.74 -14.22
CA PRO A 146 -18.56 -15.71 -15.16
C PRO A 146 -18.55 -15.13 -16.58
N SER A 147 -18.16 -15.97 -17.54
CA SER A 147 -18.17 -15.63 -18.98
C SER A 147 -19.54 -15.09 -19.36
N ARG A 148 -19.61 -13.87 -19.91
CA ARG A 148 -20.87 -13.38 -20.50
C ARG A 148 -21.35 -14.40 -21.54
N PRO A 149 -22.61 -14.84 -21.51
CA PRO A 149 -23.16 -15.64 -22.60
C PRO A 149 -22.92 -14.87 -23.90
N ARG A 150 -22.37 -15.54 -24.92
CA ARG A 150 -22.33 -14.96 -26.27
C ARG A 150 -23.77 -14.65 -26.66
N GLU A 151 -24.09 -13.38 -26.87
CA GLU A 151 -25.32 -13.00 -27.55
C GLU A 151 -25.30 -13.71 -28.91
N VAL A 152 -26.21 -14.67 -29.07
CA VAL A 152 -26.45 -15.32 -30.35
C VAL A 152 -27.20 -14.28 -31.18
N ALA A 153 -26.49 -13.69 -32.14
CA ALA A 153 -27.06 -12.85 -33.19
C ALA A 153 -27.90 -13.70 -34.16
#